data_AF-A0A1R4JSE4-F1
#
_entry.id   AF-A0A1R4JSE4-F1
#
_cell.length_a   1.000
_cell.length_b   1.000
_cell.length_c   1.000
_cell.angle_alpha   90.00
_cell.angle_beta   90.00
_cell.angle_gamma   90.00
#
_symmetry.space_group_name_H-M   'P 1'
#
loop_
_entity.id
_entity.type
_entity.pdbx_description
1 polymer ?
#
loop_
_entity_poly.entity_id
_entity_poly.type
_entity_poly.pdbx_seq_one_letter_code
_entity_poly.pdbx_strand_id
1 'polypeptide(L)'
;MTSAAPAGKAPSQWNVPNVLTGVRMLLVPVFAWMLLSHPHEFDWRLWTTVVFCIAIATDFVDGKIARKYNLVTNFGKLWDPIADKALTGMAFVGLSILGELQWWVTIIILIREWGITILRWGIMKYGVMAANQGGKLKTFTQSLALVLYLMWLPKLPEVLQWLAWGLMGAAFVLTVLTGLDYLREAARLRREALARWAAEGHPGRP
;
A
#
# COMPACT_ATOMS: atom_id res chain seq x y z
N MET A 1 2.15 13.08 -48.13
CA MET A 1 3.31 12.98 -47.21
C MET A 1 2.79 13.16 -45.79
N THR A 2 2.47 12.06 -45.10
CA THR A 2 2.00 12.08 -43.71
C THR A 2 3.21 12.17 -42.78
N SER A 3 3.43 13.35 -42.20
CA SER A 3 4.44 13.57 -41.17
C SER A 3 4.06 12.77 -39.92
N ALA A 4 4.74 11.65 -39.68
CA ALA A 4 4.67 10.95 -38.41
C ALA A 4 5.18 11.89 -37.30
N ALA A 5 4.33 12.20 -36.32
CA ALA A 5 4.75 12.91 -35.12
C ALA A 5 5.89 12.12 -34.44
N PRO A 6 6.93 12.80 -33.91
CA PRO A 6 8.02 12.10 -33.25
C PRO A 6 7.47 11.36 -32.04
N ALA A 7 7.66 10.05 -32.00
CA ALA A 7 7.39 9.23 -30.82
C ALA A 7 8.21 9.80 -29.66
N GLY A 8 7.54 10.41 -28.66
CA GLY A 8 8.19 10.93 -27.48
C GLY A 8 9.04 9.84 -26.83
N LYS A 9 10.32 10.12 -26.56
CA LYS A 9 11.24 9.19 -25.91
C LYS A 9 10.61 8.65 -24.62
N ALA A 10 10.51 7.33 -24.50
CA ALA A 10 10.10 6.69 -23.26
C ALA A 10 11.06 7.13 -22.13
N PRO A 11 10.55 7.47 -20.93
CA PRO A 11 11.39 7.92 -19.83
C PRO A 11 12.40 6.85 -19.43
N SER A 12 13.64 7.27 -19.18
CA SER A 12 14.71 6.38 -18.70
C SER A 12 14.31 5.68 -17.42
N GLN A 13 14.75 4.42 -17.26
CA GLN A 13 14.63 3.67 -16.01
C GLN A 13 15.49 4.27 -14.88
N TRP A 14 16.53 5.03 -15.23
CA TRP A 14 17.33 5.79 -14.28
C TRP A 14 16.75 7.19 -14.14
N ASN A 15 15.68 7.29 -13.35
CA ASN A 15 15.04 8.55 -13.01
C ASN A 15 14.85 8.67 -11.50
N VAL A 16 14.66 9.90 -11.02
CA VAL A 16 14.53 10.21 -9.59
C VAL A 16 13.50 9.30 -8.90
N PRO A 17 12.26 9.13 -9.42
CA PRO A 17 11.28 8.23 -8.81
C PRO A 17 11.78 6.80 -8.58
N ASN A 18 12.43 6.18 -9.58
CA ASN A 18 12.89 4.80 -9.46
C ASN A 18 14.03 4.64 -8.45
N VAL A 19 14.93 5.61 -8.35
CA VAL A 19 16.01 5.61 -7.34
C VAL A 19 15.40 5.67 -5.94
N LEU A 20 14.40 6.51 -5.73
CA LEU A 20 13.75 6.66 -4.43
C LEU A 20 12.95 5.40 -4.04
N THR A 21 12.33 4.71 -5.01
CA THR A 21 11.74 3.38 -4.78
C THR A 21 12.79 2.36 -4.36
N GLY A 22 13.96 2.35 -5.00
CA GLY A 22 15.09 1.50 -4.61
C GLY A 22 15.59 1.78 -3.19
N VAL A 23 15.76 3.07 -2.85
CA VAL A 23 16.11 3.51 -1.49
C VAL A 23 15.05 3.06 -0.49
N ARG A 24 13.76 3.15 -0.82
CA ARG A 24 12.69 2.72 0.08
C ARG A 24 12.72 1.23 0.36
N MET A 25 12.99 0.41 -0.64
CA MET A 25 13.16 -1.04 -0.42
C MET A 25 14.31 -1.34 0.55
N LEU A 26 15.39 -0.55 0.52
CA LEU A 26 16.48 -0.63 1.48
C LEU A 26 16.11 -0.05 2.86
N LEU A 27 15.22 0.94 2.92
CA LEU A 27 14.73 1.49 4.19
C LEU A 27 13.84 0.51 4.96
N VAL A 28 13.17 -0.44 4.30
CA VAL A 28 12.33 -1.45 4.97
C VAL A 28 13.12 -2.30 5.99
N PRO A 29 14.24 -2.96 5.65
CA PRO A 29 15.04 -3.70 6.63
C PRO A 29 15.71 -2.79 7.66
N VAL A 30 16.09 -1.56 7.30
CA VAL A 30 16.63 -0.58 8.27
C VAL A 30 15.56 -0.23 9.31
N PHE A 31 14.34 0.08 8.86
CA PHE A 31 13.19 0.35 9.72
C PHE A 31 12.85 -0.87 10.60
N ALA A 32 12.86 -2.07 10.04
CA ALA A 32 12.65 -3.30 10.80
C ALA A 32 13.68 -3.47 11.93
N TRP A 33 14.96 -3.28 11.60
CA TRP A 33 16.05 -3.34 12.57
C TRP A 33 15.93 -2.26 13.65
N MET A 34 15.60 -1.02 13.28
CA MET A 34 15.36 0.05 14.25
C MET A 34 14.20 -0.30 15.18
N LEU A 35 13.07 -0.74 14.64
CA LEU A 35 11.89 -1.08 15.44
C LEU A 35 12.16 -2.21 16.45
N LEU A 36 12.97 -3.20 16.08
CA LEU A 36 13.20 -4.40 16.89
C LEU A 36 14.43 -4.32 17.80
N SER A 37 15.37 -3.41 17.56
CA SER A 37 16.64 -3.32 18.31
C SER A 37 16.47 -2.74 19.72
N HIS A 38 15.74 -1.63 19.85
CA HIS A 38 15.50 -0.98 21.15
C HIS A 38 14.00 -0.67 21.33
N PRO A 39 13.16 -1.71 21.46
CA PRO A 39 11.70 -1.55 21.43
C PRO A 39 11.14 -0.83 22.66
N HIS A 40 11.89 -0.70 23.75
CA HIS A 40 11.42 -0.07 24.98
C HIS A 40 12.11 1.27 25.27
N GLU A 41 12.77 1.85 24.27
CA GLU A 41 13.40 3.17 24.38
C GLU A 41 12.58 4.20 23.61
N PHE A 42 12.05 5.18 24.33
CA PHE A 42 11.14 6.17 23.76
C PHE A 42 11.82 7.03 22.69
N ASP A 43 13.02 7.52 22.94
CA ASP A 43 13.76 8.34 21.97
C ASP A 43 14.10 7.54 20.70
N TRP A 44 14.45 6.26 20.85
CA TRP A 44 14.71 5.37 19.71
C TRP A 44 13.44 5.09 18.90
N ARG A 45 12.31 4.91 19.57
CA ARG A 45 10.98 4.76 18.96
C ARG A 45 10.57 6.02 18.20
N LEU A 46 10.88 7.21 18.71
CA LEU A 46 10.66 8.46 17.99
C LEU A 46 11.48 8.51 16.69
N TRP A 47 12.78 8.19 16.75
CA TRP A 47 13.62 8.13 15.55
C TRP A 47 13.14 7.08 14.54
N THR A 48 12.74 5.90 15.02
CA THR A 48 12.12 4.85 14.19
C THR A 48 10.85 5.35 13.49
N THR A 49 10.01 6.08 14.22
CA THR A 49 8.79 6.70 13.67
C THR A 49 9.12 7.78 12.64
N VAL A 50 10.14 8.60 12.88
CA VAL A 50 10.60 9.61 11.92
C VAL A 50 11.04 8.97 10.62
N VAL A 51 11.81 7.87 10.67
CA VAL A 51 12.23 7.11 9.47
C VAL A 51 11.00 6.58 8.72
N PHE A 52 10.03 6.01 9.42
CA PHE A 52 8.78 5.56 8.82
C PHE A 52 8.01 6.71 8.13
N CYS A 53 7.84 7.84 8.82
CA CYS A 53 7.19 9.04 8.30
C CYS A 53 7.88 9.58 7.03
N ILE A 54 9.20 9.66 7.04
CA ILE A 54 9.99 10.09 5.87
C ILE A 54 9.78 9.11 4.71
N ALA A 55 9.81 7.81 4.97
CA ALA A 55 9.66 6.80 3.92
C ALA A 55 8.27 6.85 3.24
N ILE A 56 7.18 7.01 4.01
CA ILE A 56 5.83 7.17 3.44
C ILE A 56 5.62 8.54 2.77
N ALA A 57 6.20 9.61 3.31
CA ALA A 57 6.07 10.95 2.73
C ALA A 57 6.81 11.05 1.39
N THR A 58 7.98 10.43 1.29
CA THR A 58 8.80 10.38 0.07
C THR A 58 8.02 9.70 -1.06
N ASP A 59 7.35 8.56 -0.81
CA ASP A 59 6.49 7.91 -1.82
C ASP A 59 5.41 8.82 -2.40
N PHE A 60 4.73 9.55 -1.53
CA PHE A 60 3.67 10.45 -1.95
C PHE A 60 4.19 11.58 -2.84
N VAL A 61 5.35 12.13 -2.50
CA VAL A 61 6.01 13.19 -3.27
C VAL A 61 6.50 12.65 -4.61
N ASP A 62 7.15 11.48 -4.64
CA ASP A 62 7.70 10.89 -5.86
C ASP A 62 6.63 10.48 -6.84
N GLY A 63 5.54 9.88 -6.34
CA GLY A 63 4.39 9.54 -7.16
C GLY A 63 3.74 10.78 -7.79
N LYS A 64 3.74 11.92 -7.09
CA LYS A 64 3.28 13.21 -7.66
C LYS A 64 4.24 13.73 -8.72
N ILE A 65 5.55 13.71 -8.47
CA ILE A 65 6.59 14.16 -9.42
C ILE A 65 6.54 13.29 -10.67
N ALA A 66 6.51 11.96 -10.53
CA ALA A 66 6.44 11.01 -11.65
C ALA A 66 5.23 11.26 -12.55
N ARG A 67 4.04 11.49 -11.95
CA ARG A 67 2.82 11.82 -12.70
C ARG A 67 2.87 13.20 -13.35
N LYS A 68 3.43 14.21 -12.67
CA LYS A 68 3.51 15.58 -13.18
C LYS A 68 4.45 15.69 -14.38
N TYR A 69 5.58 14.96 -14.36
CA TYR A 69 6.61 15.04 -15.39
C TYR A 69 6.60 13.85 -16.36
N ASN A 70 5.54 13.02 -16.35
CA ASN A 70 5.43 11.82 -17.18
C ASN A 70 6.64 10.86 -17.08
N LEU A 71 7.27 10.78 -15.90
CA LEU A 71 8.43 9.92 -15.62
C LEU A 71 8.01 8.51 -15.16
N VAL A 72 6.78 8.09 -15.50
CA VAL A 72 6.24 6.80 -15.07
C VAL A 72 6.89 5.68 -15.90
N THR A 73 7.61 4.77 -15.22
CA THR A 73 8.29 3.63 -15.86
C THR A 73 7.61 2.32 -15.51
N ASN A 74 7.88 1.26 -16.29
CA ASN A 74 7.40 -0.09 -15.98
C ASN A 74 7.99 -0.65 -14.68
N PHE A 75 9.22 -0.24 -14.35
CA PHE A 75 9.86 -0.60 -13.08
C PHE A 75 9.08 -0.02 -11.89
N GLY A 76 8.89 1.30 -11.83
CA GLY A 76 8.14 1.94 -10.75
C GLY A 76 6.71 1.41 -10.61
N LYS A 77 6.01 1.20 -11.73
CA LYS A 77 4.64 0.59 -11.73
C LYS A 77 4.57 -0.75 -10.99
N LEU A 78 5.64 -1.55 -11.03
CA LEU A 78 5.70 -2.84 -10.35
C LEU A 78 6.22 -2.72 -8.92
N TRP A 79 7.29 -1.95 -8.71
CA TRP A 79 8.02 -1.91 -7.44
C TRP A 79 7.45 -0.93 -6.42
N ASP A 80 6.87 0.19 -6.84
CA ASP A 80 6.29 1.18 -5.90
C ASP A 80 5.20 0.54 -5.02
N PRO A 81 4.22 -0.22 -5.58
CA PRO A 81 3.18 -0.86 -4.77
C PRO A 81 3.67 -1.98 -3.86
N ILE A 82 4.85 -2.56 -4.16
CA ILE A 82 5.49 -3.60 -3.35
C ILE A 82 6.24 -2.95 -2.19
N ALA A 83 7.05 -1.93 -2.46
CA ALA A 83 7.80 -1.20 -1.44
C ALA A 83 6.88 -0.54 -0.41
N ASP A 84 5.77 0.06 -0.85
CA ASP A 84 4.75 0.65 0.03
C ASP A 84 4.13 -0.39 0.99
N LYS A 85 3.75 -1.57 0.48
CA LYS A 85 3.19 -2.66 1.29
C LYS A 85 4.21 -3.37 2.15
N ALA A 86 5.46 -3.42 1.72
CA ALA A 86 6.54 -3.98 2.51
C ALA A 86 6.81 -3.11 3.76
N LEU A 87 6.86 -1.78 3.59
CA LEU A 87 7.10 -0.86 4.71
C LEU A 87 5.94 -0.87 5.72
N THR A 88 4.71 -0.65 5.24
CA THR A 88 3.51 -0.66 6.11
C THR A 88 3.27 -2.04 6.70
N GLY A 89 3.52 -3.11 5.93
CA GLY A 89 3.41 -4.48 6.41
C GLY A 89 4.44 -4.81 7.49
N MET A 90 5.69 -4.35 7.33
CA MET A 90 6.72 -4.49 8.36
C MET A 90 6.34 -3.75 9.64
N ALA A 91 5.71 -2.58 9.55
CA ALA A 91 5.23 -1.88 10.75
C ALA A 91 4.19 -2.71 11.51
N PHE A 92 3.20 -3.29 10.82
CA PHE A 92 2.22 -4.18 11.46
C PHE A 92 2.85 -5.42 12.08
N VAL A 93 3.69 -6.12 11.31
CA VAL A 93 4.37 -7.33 11.78
C VAL A 93 5.26 -7.02 12.97
N GLY A 94 6.04 -5.94 12.90
CA GLY A 94 6.89 -5.48 14.00
C GLY A 94 6.09 -5.18 15.26
N LEU A 95 5.01 -4.40 15.15
CA LEU A 95 4.12 -4.11 16.28
C LEU A 95 3.50 -5.39 16.89
N SER A 96 3.16 -6.39 16.08
CA SER A 96 2.67 -7.68 16.58
C SER A 96 3.76 -8.54 17.23
N ILE A 97 4.99 -8.52 16.71
CA ILE A 97 6.14 -9.17 17.36
C ILE A 97 6.40 -8.55 18.74
N LEU A 98 6.29 -7.23 18.85
CA LEU A 98 6.46 -6.49 20.10
C LEU A 98 5.27 -6.64 21.08
N GLY A 99 4.21 -7.35 20.69
CA GLY A 99 3.02 -7.56 21.52
C GLY A 99 2.08 -6.35 21.62
N GLU A 100 2.31 -5.29 20.83
CA GLU A 100 1.53 -4.05 20.87
C GLU A 100 0.29 -4.11 19.98
N LEU A 101 0.27 -5.02 19.01
CA LEU A 101 -0.87 -5.24 18.14
C LEU A 101 -1.20 -6.73 18.02
N GLN A 102 -2.48 -7.07 18.16
CA GLN A 102 -2.93 -8.46 18.11
C GLN A 102 -2.72 -9.06 16.71
N TRP A 103 -2.13 -10.26 16.64
CA TRP A 103 -1.78 -10.93 15.38
C TRP A 103 -2.97 -11.11 14.42
N TRP A 104 -4.18 -11.32 14.93
CA TRP A 104 -5.36 -11.48 14.09
C TRP A 104 -5.70 -10.19 13.30
N VAL A 105 -5.46 -9.01 13.90
CA VAL A 105 -5.64 -7.71 13.21
C VAL A 105 -4.62 -7.60 12.08
N THR A 106 -3.35 -7.84 12.40
CA THR A 106 -2.24 -7.81 11.43
C THR A 106 -2.48 -8.75 10.26
N ILE A 107 -2.81 -10.01 10.52
CA ILE A 107 -3.02 -11.03 9.49
C ILE A 107 -4.16 -10.62 8.54
N ILE A 108 -5.30 -10.18 9.08
CA ILE A 108 -6.45 -9.77 8.26
C ILE A 108 -6.09 -8.56 7.39
N ILE A 109 -5.44 -7.54 7.96
CA ILE A 109 -5.02 -6.35 7.21
C ILE A 109 -4.05 -6.76 6.10
N LEU A 110 -3.01 -7.53 6.40
CA LEU A 110 -2.01 -7.96 5.41
C LEU A 110 -2.63 -8.80 4.28
N ILE A 111 -3.44 -9.80 4.62
CA ILE A 111 -4.13 -10.62 3.62
C ILE A 111 -4.96 -9.74 2.69
N ARG A 112 -5.66 -8.75 3.24
CA ARG A 112 -6.44 -7.82 2.43
C ARG A 112 -5.54 -6.92 1.58
N GLU A 113 -4.50 -6.29 2.13
CA GLU A 113 -3.62 -5.38 1.38
C GLU A 113 -2.93 -6.08 0.20
N TRP A 114 -2.35 -7.26 0.45
CA TRP A 114 -1.68 -8.04 -0.60
C TRP A 114 -2.68 -8.74 -1.52
N GLY A 115 -3.76 -9.31 -0.97
CA GLY A 115 -4.79 -10.02 -1.72
C GLY A 115 -5.50 -9.14 -2.75
N ILE A 116 -5.89 -7.90 -2.39
CA ILE A 116 -6.52 -6.97 -3.34
C ILE A 116 -5.54 -6.54 -4.45
N THR A 117 -4.24 -6.49 -4.15
CA THR A 117 -3.22 -6.18 -5.15
C THR A 117 -3.13 -7.28 -6.20
N ILE A 118 -3.03 -8.53 -5.75
CA ILE A 118 -2.98 -9.70 -6.63
C ILE A 118 -4.27 -9.83 -7.43
N LEU A 119 -5.42 -9.64 -6.76
CA LEU A 119 -6.74 -9.68 -7.40
C LEU A 119 -6.83 -8.66 -8.55
N ARG A 120 -6.39 -7.42 -8.30
CA ARG A 120 -6.40 -6.35 -9.30
C ARG A 120 -5.55 -6.70 -10.52
N TRP A 121 -4.38 -7.30 -10.33
CA TRP A 121 -3.57 -7.78 -11.44
C TRP A 121 -4.24 -8.91 -12.21
N GLY A 122 -4.82 -9.90 -11.52
CA GLY A 122 -5.47 -11.05 -12.14
C GLY A 122 -6.71 -10.69 -12.97
N ILE A 123 -7.44 -9.64 -12.60
CA ILE A 123 -8.66 -9.22 -13.31
C ILE A 123 -8.44 -8.09 -14.32
N MET A 124 -7.21 -7.56 -14.43
CA MET A 124 -6.88 -6.51 -15.38
C MET A 124 -7.18 -6.92 -16.84
N LYS A 125 -7.20 -8.23 -17.13
CA LYS A 125 -7.60 -8.78 -18.43
C LYS A 125 -9.11 -8.79 -18.71
N TYR A 126 -9.94 -8.66 -17.66
CA TYR A 126 -11.41 -8.73 -17.76
C TYR A 126 -12.09 -7.35 -17.70
N GLY A 127 -11.41 -6.35 -17.14
CA GLY A 127 -11.90 -4.97 -17.07
C GLY A 127 -11.15 -4.13 -16.04
N VAL A 128 -11.41 -2.82 -16.05
CA VAL A 128 -10.83 -1.89 -15.08
C VAL A 128 -11.80 -1.74 -13.90
N MET A 129 -11.36 -2.09 -12.69
CA MET A 129 -12.12 -1.79 -11.47
C MET A 129 -12.17 -0.30 -11.20
N ALA A 130 -13.36 0.20 -10.83
CA ALA A 130 -13.53 1.58 -10.42
C ALA A 130 -12.75 1.84 -9.12
N ALA A 131 -12.20 3.05 -8.99
CA ALA A 131 -11.50 3.43 -7.76
C ALA A 131 -12.51 3.67 -6.63
N ASN A 132 -12.51 2.82 -5.61
CA ASN A 132 -13.36 3.02 -4.43
C ASN A 132 -12.78 4.17 -3.56
N GLN A 133 -13.59 5.21 -3.32
CA GLN A 133 -13.24 6.39 -2.50
C GLN A 133 -12.82 6.01 -1.07
N GLY A 134 -13.33 4.90 -0.54
CA GLY A 134 -12.97 4.39 0.79
C GLY A 134 -11.48 4.06 0.95
N GLY A 135 -10.74 3.86 -0.16
CA GLY A 135 -9.31 3.60 -0.13
C GLY A 135 -8.48 4.74 0.46
N LYS A 136 -8.84 6.01 0.16
CA LYS A 136 -8.10 7.18 0.66
C LYS A 136 -8.23 7.33 2.17
N LEU A 137 -9.47 7.22 2.67
CA LEU A 137 -9.75 7.34 4.10
C LEU A 137 -9.03 6.23 4.87
N LYS A 138 -9.10 4.99 4.38
CA LYS A 138 -8.39 3.84 4.95
C LYS A 138 -6.88 4.09 5.05
N THR A 139 -6.26 4.53 3.96
CA THR A 139 -4.81 4.80 3.97
C THR A 139 -4.47 5.89 4.98
N PHE A 140 -5.24 6.98 5.04
CA PHE A 140 -5.00 8.04 6.01
C PHE A 140 -5.15 7.56 7.46
N THR A 141 -6.26 6.89 7.80
CA THR A 141 -6.51 6.40 9.16
C THR A 141 -5.47 5.37 9.58
N GLN A 142 -5.10 4.46 8.67
CA GLN A 142 -4.12 3.41 8.91
C GLN A 142 -2.71 3.96 9.10
N SER A 143 -2.26 4.88 8.25
CA SER A 143 -0.95 5.51 8.40
C SER A 143 -0.85 6.31 9.70
N LEU A 144 -1.89 7.06 10.06
CA LEU A 144 -1.92 7.80 11.32
C LEU A 144 -1.93 6.88 12.54
N ALA A 145 -2.69 5.79 12.49
CA ALA A 145 -2.67 4.76 13.54
C ALA A 145 -1.26 4.19 13.71
N LEU A 146 -0.60 3.75 12.62
CA LEU A 146 0.74 3.19 12.68
C LEU A 146 1.76 4.19 13.26
N VAL A 147 1.70 5.47 12.88
CA VAL A 147 2.58 6.50 13.46
C VAL A 147 2.44 6.58 14.98
N LEU A 148 1.20 6.61 15.50
CA LEU A 148 0.98 6.67 16.95
C LEU A 148 1.45 5.40 17.67
N TYR A 149 1.23 4.21 17.10
CA TYR A 149 1.73 2.97 17.67
C TYR A 149 3.26 2.90 17.69
N LEU A 150 3.92 3.34 16.60
CA LEU A 150 5.37 3.33 16.48
C LEU A 150 6.08 4.25 17.48
N MET A 151 5.43 5.32 17.96
CA MET A 151 5.95 6.21 19.00
C MET A 151 5.98 5.58 20.41
N TRP A 152 5.72 4.28 20.53
CA TRP A 152 5.58 3.54 21.79
C TRP A 152 4.38 4.02 22.61
N LEU A 153 3.22 3.47 22.25
CA LEU A 153 1.90 3.87 22.74
C LEU A 153 1.79 4.07 24.27
N PRO A 154 2.32 3.18 25.14
CA PRO A 154 2.21 3.32 26.59
C PRO A 154 2.88 4.58 27.18
N LYS A 155 3.78 5.24 26.44
CA LYS A 155 4.44 6.48 26.87
C LYS A 155 3.72 7.75 26.41
N LEU A 156 2.74 7.63 25.52
CA LEU A 156 1.97 8.77 25.05
C LEU A 156 0.89 9.17 26.07
N PRO A 157 0.45 10.44 26.07
CA PRO A 157 -0.73 10.87 26.81
C PRO A 157 -1.95 10.00 26.50
N GLU A 158 -2.80 9.75 27.50
CA GLU A 158 -3.94 8.83 27.40
C GLU A 158 -4.87 9.17 26.23
N VAL A 159 -5.11 10.45 25.96
CA VAL A 159 -5.90 10.93 24.83
C VAL A 159 -5.36 10.42 23.49
N LEU A 160 -4.03 10.41 23.31
CA LEU A 160 -3.40 9.88 22.10
C LEU A 160 -3.47 8.36 22.03
N GLN A 161 -3.48 7.67 23.17
CA GLN A 161 -3.68 6.23 23.20
C GLN A 161 -5.08 5.85 22.71
N TRP A 162 -6.11 6.47 23.27
CA TRP A 162 -7.49 6.28 22.82
C TRP A 162 -7.68 6.63 21.34
N LEU A 163 -7.05 7.72 20.88
CA LEU A 163 -7.04 8.10 19.47
C LEU A 163 -6.41 7.01 18.60
N ALA A 164 -5.25 6.46 18.98
CA ALA A 164 -4.58 5.41 18.22
C ALA A 164 -5.44 4.14 18.12
N TRP A 165 -6.05 3.72 19.23
CA TRP A 165 -6.96 2.57 19.24
C TRP A 165 -8.18 2.81 18.35
N GLY A 166 -8.80 4.00 18.44
CA GLY A 166 -9.92 4.38 17.60
C GLY A 166 -9.56 4.40 16.11
N LEU A 167 -8.41 4.97 15.77
CA LEU A 167 -7.91 5.00 14.39
C LEU A 167 -7.57 3.61 13.87
N MET A 168 -6.95 2.74 14.68
CA MET A 168 -6.65 1.36 14.30
C MET A 168 -7.92 0.55 14.09
N GLY A 169 -8.90 0.69 14.99
CA GLY A 169 -10.23 0.08 14.84
C GLY A 169 -10.95 0.56 13.58
N ALA A 170 -10.95 1.87 13.31
CA ALA A 170 -11.51 2.44 12.09
C ALA A 170 -10.78 1.94 10.84
N ALA A 171 -9.44 1.90 10.85
CA ALA A 171 -8.64 1.36 9.76
C ALA A 171 -8.96 -0.12 9.49
N PHE A 172 -9.09 -0.94 10.53
CA PHE A 172 -9.49 -2.33 10.42
C PHE A 172 -10.88 -2.48 9.80
N VAL A 173 -11.89 -1.78 10.33
CA VAL A 173 -13.27 -1.83 9.79
C VAL A 173 -13.31 -1.39 8.33
N LEU A 174 -12.66 -0.28 8.00
CA LEU A 174 -12.55 0.19 6.62
C LEU A 174 -11.87 -0.84 5.73
N THR A 175 -10.81 -1.49 6.21
CA THR A 175 -10.06 -2.52 5.50
C THR A 175 -10.96 -3.70 5.14
N VAL A 176 -11.75 -4.19 6.10
CA VAL A 176 -12.69 -5.30 5.89
C VAL A 176 -13.81 -4.90 4.93
N LEU A 177 -14.50 -3.77 5.17
CA LEU A 177 -15.64 -3.33 4.35
C LEU A 177 -15.23 -3.14 2.89
N THR A 178 -14.17 -2.37 2.65
CA THR A 178 -13.67 -2.14 1.29
C THR A 178 -13.11 -3.42 0.66
N GLY A 179 -12.52 -4.33 1.46
CA GLY A 179 -12.08 -5.64 0.98
C GLY A 179 -13.23 -6.47 0.42
N LEU A 180 -14.37 -6.50 1.11
CA LEU A 180 -15.59 -7.16 0.64
C LEU A 180 -16.12 -6.54 -0.65
N ASP A 181 -16.12 -5.21 -0.75
CA ASP A 181 -16.55 -4.51 -1.96
C ASP A 181 -15.70 -4.87 -3.17
N TYR A 182 -14.37 -4.94 -3.00
CA TYR A 182 -13.46 -5.36 -4.07
C TYR A 182 -13.72 -6.79 -4.52
N LEU A 183 -13.98 -7.73 -3.60
CA LEU A 183 -14.29 -9.11 -3.94
C LEU A 183 -15.59 -9.21 -4.74
N ARG A 184 -16.63 -8.45 -4.35
CA ARG A 184 -17.91 -8.37 -5.08
C ARG A 184 -17.73 -7.82 -6.49
N GLU A 185 -16.96 -6.75 -6.63
CA GLU A 185 -16.69 -6.13 -7.93
C GLU A 185 -15.90 -7.07 -8.85
N ALA A 186 -14.88 -7.75 -8.33
CA ALA A 186 -14.12 -8.74 -9.09
C ALA A 186 -14.99 -9.93 -9.53
N ALA A 187 -15.88 -10.42 -8.67
CA ALA A 187 -16.82 -11.49 -9.02
C ALA A 187 -17.82 -11.03 -10.10
N ARG A 188 -18.28 -9.76 -10.06
CA ARG A 188 -19.12 -9.18 -11.11
C ARG A 188 -18.39 -9.13 -12.45
N LEU A 189 -17.19 -8.53 -12.50
CA LEU A 189 -16.40 -8.41 -13.73
C LEU A 189 -16.08 -9.77 -14.36
N ARG A 190 -15.75 -10.77 -13.54
CA ARG A 190 -15.52 -12.14 -14.03
C ARG A 190 -16.77 -12.76 -14.65
N ARG A 191 -17.95 -12.57 -14.04
CA ARG A 191 -19.22 -13.08 -14.58
C ARG A 191 -19.57 -12.41 -15.92
N GLU A 192 -19.41 -11.10 -16.01
CA GLU A 192 -19.66 -10.33 -17.24
C GLU A 192 -18.70 -10.73 -18.37
N ALA A 193 -17.43 -11.01 -18.06
CA ALA A 193 -16.47 -11.50 -19.05
C ALA A 193 -16.84 -12.91 -19.56
N LEU A 194 -17.24 -13.82 -18.66
CA LEU A 194 -17.68 -15.16 -19.05
C LEU A 194 -18.97 -15.14 -19.89
N ALA A 195 -19.91 -14.25 -19.57
CA ALA A 195 -21.15 -14.09 -20.34
C ALA A 195 -20.87 -13.57 -21.77
N ARG A 196 -19.97 -12.59 -21.93
CA ARG A 196 -19.54 -12.10 -23.24
C ARG A 196 -18.85 -13.19 -24.06
N TRP A 197 -17.91 -13.91 -23.45
CA TRP A 197 -17.22 -15.02 -24.10
C TRP A 197 -18.17 -16.12 -24.59
N ALA A 198 -19.18 -16.48 -23.79
CA ALA A 198 -20.19 -17.45 -24.19
C ALA A 198 -21.06 -16.96 -25.36
N ALA A 199 -21.38 -15.66 -25.40
CA ALA A 199 -22.13 -15.05 -26.49
C ALA A 199 -21.35 -14.98 -27.81
N GLU A 200 -20.01 -14.90 -27.75
CA GLU A 200 -19.11 -14.84 -28.91
C GLU A 200 -18.82 -16.23 -29.52
N GLY A 201 -19.31 -17.32 -28.91
CA GLY A 201 -19.25 -18.67 -29.49
C GLY A 201 -17.86 -19.33 -29.46
N HIS A 202 -16.94 -18.85 -28.63
CA HIS A 202 -15.59 -19.42 -28.51
C HIS A 202 -15.58 -20.71 -27.66
N PRO A 203 -15.04 -21.84 -28.16
CA PRO A 203 -14.88 -23.04 -27.35
C PRO A 203 -13.72 -22.90 -26.35
N GLY A 204 -13.99 -22.86 -25.04
CA GLY A 204 -12.98 -22.84 -23.98
C GLY A 204 -13.23 -21.83 -22.84
N ARG A 205 -12.27 -21.68 -21.90
CA ARG A 205 -12.28 -20.62 -20.87
C ARG A 205 -11.45 -19.40 -21.33
N PRO A 206 -11.85 -18.15 -21.01
CA PRO A 206 -11.09 -16.92 -21.29
C PRO A 206 -9.98 -16.59 -20.27
#